data_AF-A0AA86QA90-F1
#
_entry.id   AF-A0AA86QA90-F1
#
_cell.length_a   1.000
_cell.length_b   1.000
_cell.length_c   1.000
_cell.angle_alpha   90.00
_cell.angle_beta   90.00
_cell.angle_gamma   90.00
#
_symmetry.space_group_name_H-M   'P 1'
#
loop_
_entity.id
_entity.type
_entity.pdbx_description
1 polymer ?
#
loop_
_entity_poly.entity_id
_entity_poly.type
_entity_poly.pdbx_seq_one_letter_code
_entity_poly.pdbx_strand_id
1 'polypeptide(L)'
;MSQDAFGDKMHDMGIFIDNHDQPRFLHTANDPIHFENALVLLHTWIGIPYLYYGTEQDMMGSNDPDCRRPLWQYGYSTTTHHYPYIKKLNELRAKLPMDTLDQLEGDWQDHIYTYMRGDRAFVVLSNGQGSIKAKSRFPANARVCDFLEPDHCLNVQNDGSIDVVLNGNRPRIYLKQSDL
;
A
#
# COMPACT_ATOMS: atom_id res chain seq x y z
N MET A 1 -1.40 -11.13 -17.69
CA MET A 1 -1.70 -12.50 -17.20
C MET A 1 -2.81 -12.54 -16.16
N SER A 2 -2.85 -11.70 -15.11
CA SER A 2 -4.01 -11.63 -14.20
C SER A 2 -5.14 -10.72 -14.71
N GLN A 3 -4.81 -9.55 -15.26
CA GLN A 3 -5.79 -8.65 -15.89
C GLN A 3 -6.57 -9.31 -17.05
N ASP A 4 -5.90 -10.12 -17.87
CA ASP A 4 -6.54 -10.80 -19.01
C ASP A 4 -7.53 -11.90 -18.59
N ALA A 5 -7.34 -12.49 -17.41
CA ALA A 5 -8.16 -13.60 -16.92
C ALA A 5 -9.45 -13.12 -16.24
N PHE A 6 -9.41 -11.96 -15.58
CA PHE A 6 -10.53 -11.43 -14.80
C PHE A 6 -11.17 -10.18 -15.41
N GLY A 7 -10.47 -9.47 -16.31
CA GLY A 7 -10.95 -8.28 -16.99
C GLY A 7 -11.56 -7.27 -16.01
N ASP A 8 -12.76 -6.78 -16.35
CA ASP A 8 -13.51 -5.83 -15.52
C ASP A 8 -13.87 -6.36 -14.12
N LYS A 9 -13.79 -7.67 -13.88
CA LYS A 9 -14.11 -8.29 -12.57
C LYS A 9 -12.96 -8.23 -11.57
N MET A 10 -11.81 -7.66 -11.93
CA MET A 10 -10.73 -7.46 -10.96
C MET A 10 -11.15 -6.63 -9.75
N HIS A 11 -12.09 -5.71 -9.93
CA HIS A 11 -12.67 -4.91 -8.83
C HIS A 11 -13.44 -5.77 -7.81
N ASP A 12 -13.94 -6.95 -8.22
CA ASP A 12 -14.73 -7.85 -7.37
C ASP A 12 -13.84 -8.82 -6.57
N MET A 13 -12.53 -8.84 -6.84
CA MET A 13 -11.61 -9.79 -6.22
C MET A 13 -11.27 -9.39 -4.79
N GLY A 14 -11.26 -10.37 -3.89
CA GLY A 14 -10.71 -10.19 -2.55
C GLY A 14 -9.20 -10.33 -2.53
N ILE A 15 -8.51 -9.29 -2.08
CA ILE A 15 -7.07 -9.27 -1.88
C ILE A 15 -6.76 -9.36 -0.39
N PHE A 16 -5.78 -10.16 -0.02
CA PHE A 16 -5.35 -10.36 1.37
C PHE A 16 -3.84 -10.60 1.42
N ILE A 17 -3.23 -10.27 2.56
CA ILE A 17 -1.81 -10.57 2.84
C ILE A 17 -1.65 -11.58 3.98
N ASP A 18 -2.73 -11.83 4.73
CA ASP A 18 -2.82 -12.74 5.86
C ASP A 18 -4.15 -13.49 5.79
N ASN A 19 -4.15 -14.75 6.22
CA ASN A 19 -5.37 -15.52 6.47
C ASN A 19 -5.11 -16.61 7.52
N HIS A 20 -6.09 -17.51 7.71
CA HIS A 20 -6.02 -18.58 8.71
C HIS A 20 -5.43 -19.90 8.20
N ASP A 21 -5.07 -19.97 6.92
CA ASP A 21 -4.55 -21.18 6.27
C ASP A 21 -3.07 -21.03 5.86
N GLN A 22 -2.48 -19.87 6.10
CA GLN A 22 -1.08 -19.55 5.82
C GLN A 22 -0.41 -18.99 7.08
N PRO A 23 0.93 -19.13 7.22
CA PRO A 23 1.67 -18.40 8.25
C PRO A 23 1.43 -16.89 8.13
N ARG A 24 1.40 -16.21 9.27
CA ARG A 24 1.26 -14.74 9.31
C ARG A 24 2.42 -14.07 8.57
N PHE A 25 2.18 -12.93 7.94
CA PHE A 25 3.19 -12.19 7.18
C PHE A 25 4.44 -11.91 8.03
N LEU A 26 4.26 -11.36 9.24
CA LEU A 26 5.35 -11.05 10.16
C LEU A 26 6.06 -12.29 10.71
N HIS A 27 5.45 -13.47 10.68
CA HIS A 27 6.16 -14.71 11.01
C HIS A 27 7.16 -15.10 9.91
N THR A 28 6.79 -14.87 8.64
CA THR A 28 7.62 -15.26 7.49
C THR A 28 8.69 -14.22 7.16
N ALA A 29 8.31 -12.95 7.07
CA ALA A 29 9.21 -11.87 6.69
C ALA A 29 9.95 -11.25 7.87
N ASN A 30 9.30 -11.20 9.05
CA ASN A 30 9.81 -10.55 10.27
C ASN A 30 10.44 -9.16 10.04
N ASP A 31 9.83 -8.36 9.16
CA ASP A 31 10.27 -7.01 8.84
C ASP A 31 9.05 -6.07 8.82
N PRO A 32 8.97 -5.12 9.78
CA PRO A 32 7.82 -4.23 9.87
C PRO A 32 7.71 -3.27 8.67
N ILE A 33 8.81 -2.91 8.01
CA ILE A 33 8.73 -1.99 6.86
C ILE A 33 8.26 -2.74 5.61
N HIS A 34 8.67 -3.99 5.41
CA HIS A 34 8.08 -4.82 4.37
C HIS A 34 6.58 -5.08 4.62
N PHE A 35 6.19 -5.19 5.88
CA PHE A 35 4.79 -5.31 6.25
C PHE A 35 3.99 -4.02 5.97
N GLU A 36 4.55 -2.84 6.24
CA GLU A 36 3.96 -1.56 5.81
C GLU A 36 3.76 -1.51 4.29
N ASN A 37 4.74 -1.96 3.49
CA ASN A 37 4.58 -2.05 2.02
C ASN A 37 3.44 -3.00 1.62
N ALA A 38 3.34 -4.17 2.27
CA ALA A 38 2.26 -5.12 2.02
C ALA A 38 0.88 -4.54 2.40
N LEU A 39 0.80 -3.78 3.49
CA LEU A 39 -0.40 -3.08 3.91
C LEU A 39 -0.78 -1.96 2.95
N VAL A 40 0.17 -1.17 2.46
CA VAL A 40 -0.09 -0.17 1.39
C VAL A 40 -0.64 -0.87 0.16
N LEU A 41 0.04 -1.92 -0.32
CA LEU A 41 -0.43 -2.72 -1.44
C LEU A 41 -1.87 -3.21 -1.21
N LEU A 42 -2.16 -3.83 -0.06
CA LEU A 42 -3.50 -4.30 0.29
C LEU A 42 -4.55 -3.19 0.17
N HIS A 43 -4.25 -1.98 0.65
CA HIS A 43 -5.22 -0.89 0.69
C HIS A 43 -5.28 -0.05 -0.58
N THR A 44 -4.28 -0.13 -1.47
CA THR A 44 -4.25 0.67 -2.70
C THR A 44 -4.26 -0.15 -3.97
N TRP A 45 -4.20 -1.48 -3.92
CA TRP A 45 -4.39 -2.31 -5.10
C TRP A 45 -5.86 -2.39 -5.54
N ILE A 46 -6.08 -2.77 -6.80
CA ILE A 46 -7.42 -3.06 -7.32
C ILE A 46 -8.04 -4.27 -6.62
N GLY A 47 -9.33 -4.16 -6.31
CA GLY A 47 -10.08 -5.15 -5.56
C GLY A 47 -10.46 -4.68 -4.16
N ILE A 48 -11.05 -5.62 -3.41
CA ILE A 48 -11.59 -5.42 -2.07
C ILE A 48 -10.56 -5.92 -1.05
N PRO A 49 -10.04 -5.05 -0.16
CA PRO A 49 -9.09 -5.46 0.88
C PRO A 49 -9.75 -6.30 1.96
N TYR A 50 -9.16 -7.46 2.22
CA TYR A 50 -9.47 -8.32 3.35
C TYR A 50 -8.30 -8.31 4.33
N LEU A 51 -8.56 -7.76 5.51
CA LEU A 51 -7.62 -7.77 6.63
C LEU A 51 -8.02 -8.88 7.60
N TYR A 52 -7.09 -9.78 7.92
CA TYR A 52 -7.33 -10.83 8.90
C TYR A 52 -7.08 -10.29 10.32
N TYR A 53 -7.95 -10.62 11.28
CA TYR A 53 -7.82 -10.10 12.63
C TYR A 53 -6.45 -10.44 13.24
N GLY A 54 -5.90 -9.53 14.03
CA GLY A 54 -4.55 -9.66 14.60
C GLY A 54 -3.45 -9.10 13.71
N THR A 55 -3.67 -8.90 12.40
CA THR A 55 -2.74 -8.19 11.52
C THR A 55 -2.50 -6.77 12.04
N GLU A 56 -3.52 -6.12 12.60
CA GLU A 56 -3.43 -4.81 13.27
C GLU A 56 -2.71 -4.83 14.63
N GLN A 57 -2.46 -6.02 15.18
CA GLN A 57 -1.75 -6.24 16.45
C GLN A 57 -0.34 -6.81 16.25
N ASP A 58 0.18 -6.76 15.03
CA ASP A 58 1.47 -7.35 14.66
C ASP A 58 1.55 -8.84 15.02
N MET A 59 0.41 -9.53 14.93
CA MET A 59 0.28 -10.91 15.35
C MET A 59 1.13 -11.82 14.46
N MET A 60 2.18 -12.39 15.06
CA MET A 60 2.91 -13.50 14.48
C MET A 60 2.16 -14.82 14.67
N GLY A 61 2.46 -15.79 13.82
CA GLY A 61 1.99 -17.17 13.93
C GLY A 61 2.49 -18.00 12.76
N SER A 62 2.96 -19.21 13.04
CA SER A 62 3.32 -20.20 12.02
C SER A 62 2.08 -20.78 11.32
N ASN A 63 2.22 -21.93 10.67
CA ASN A 63 1.07 -22.66 10.12
C ASN A 63 -0.01 -22.95 11.17
N ASP A 64 -1.20 -23.30 10.68
CA ASP A 64 -2.32 -23.78 11.49
C ASP A 64 -1.85 -24.79 12.55
N PRO A 65 -2.15 -24.58 13.86
CA PRO A 65 -3.08 -23.59 14.45
C PRO A 65 -2.46 -22.28 14.93
N ASP A 66 -1.16 -22.08 14.78
CA ASP A 66 -0.49 -20.92 15.36
C ASP A 66 -0.88 -19.59 14.67
N CYS A 67 -1.33 -19.62 13.41
CA CYS A 67 -1.90 -18.44 12.74
C CYS A 67 -3.29 -18.03 13.28
N ARG A 68 -3.91 -18.82 14.17
CA ARG A 68 -5.26 -18.62 14.73
C ARG A 68 -5.23 -18.18 16.21
N ARG A 69 -4.18 -17.47 16.63
CA ARG A 69 -4.05 -16.99 18.03
C ARG A 69 -5.22 -16.07 18.42
N PRO A 70 -5.73 -16.19 19.65
CA PRO A 70 -6.86 -15.41 20.09
C PRO A 70 -6.51 -13.94 20.29
N LEU A 71 -7.28 -13.04 19.65
CA LEU A 71 -7.05 -11.59 19.68
C LEU A 71 -7.07 -11.00 21.09
N TRP A 72 -7.90 -11.54 21.99
CA TRP A 72 -8.04 -11.01 23.35
C TRP A 72 -6.75 -11.08 24.18
N GLN A 73 -5.80 -11.95 23.81
CA GLN A 73 -4.49 -12.00 24.46
C GLN A 73 -3.60 -10.78 24.14
N TYR A 74 -3.94 -10.03 23.09
CA TYR A 74 -3.27 -8.78 22.69
C TYR A 74 -3.96 -7.54 23.27
N GLY A 75 -5.01 -7.72 24.09
CA GLY A 75 -5.67 -6.63 24.83
C GLY A 75 -6.44 -5.63 23.97
N TYR A 76 -6.64 -5.90 22.68
CA TYR A 76 -7.31 -5.00 21.72
C TYR A 76 -6.66 -3.60 21.66
N SER A 77 -5.33 -3.55 21.80
CA SER A 77 -4.57 -2.29 21.80
C SER A 77 -4.79 -1.48 20.51
N THR A 78 -5.28 -0.26 20.65
CA THR A 78 -5.42 0.67 19.51
C THR A 78 -4.17 1.53 19.29
N THR A 79 -3.11 1.29 20.06
CA THR A 79 -1.84 2.03 20.01
C THR A 79 -0.69 1.19 19.46
N THR A 80 -0.94 -0.09 19.15
CA THR A 80 0.02 -0.95 18.43
C THR A 80 0.37 -0.29 17.10
N HIS A 81 1.65 -0.25 16.71
CA HIS A 81 2.16 0.59 15.62
C HIS A 81 1.32 0.52 14.33
N HIS A 82 0.95 -0.68 13.89
CA HIS A 82 0.20 -0.84 12.65
C HIS A 82 -1.32 -0.61 12.77
N TYR A 83 -1.88 -0.50 13.99
CA TYR A 83 -3.30 -0.15 14.18
C TYR A 83 -3.64 1.25 13.64
N PRO A 84 -3.00 2.36 14.10
CA PRO A 84 -3.25 3.69 13.54
C PRO A 84 -2.76 3.80 12.09
N TYR A 85 -1.77 3.00 11.67
CA TYR A 85 -1.32 2.94 10.28
C TYR A 85 -2.42 2.41 9.35
N ILE A 86 -3.02 1.26 9.68
CA ILE A 86 -4.16 0.67 8.96
C ILE A 86 -5.37 1.61 9.00
N LYS A 87 -5.63 2.26 10.15
CA LYS A 87 -6.66 3.30 10.22
C LYS A 87 -6.43 4.40 9.18
N LYS A 88 -5.20 4.92 9.07
CA LYS A 88 -4.85 5.94 8.09
C LYS A 88 -5.02 5.46 6.65
N LEU A 89 -4.67 4.20 6.35
CA LEU A 89 -4.91 3.61 5.02
C LEU A 89 -6.42 3.45 4.70
N ASN A 90 -7.25 3.15 5.70
CA ASN A 90 -8.70 3.15 5.52
C ASN A 90 -9.27 4.56 5.31
N GLU A 91 -8.71 5.59 5.96
CA GLU A 91 -9.08 6.99 5.70
C GLU A 91 -8.77 7.38 4.25
N LEU A 92 -7.65 6.93 3.68
CA LEU A 92 -7.34 7.10 2.26
C LEU A 92 -8.42 6.49 1.36
N ARG A 93 -8.81 5.24 1.62
CA ARG A 93 -9.86 4.54 0.86
C ARG A 93 -11.24 5.16 1.02
N ALA A 94 -11.53 5.78 2.17
CA ALA A 94 -12.77 6.52 2.36
C ALA A 94 -12.76 7.86 1.61
N LYS A 95 -11.58 8.49 1.48
CA LYS A 95 -11.40 9.78 0.80
C LYS A 95 -11.41 9.66 -0.72
N LEU A 96 -10.83 8.60 -1.25
CA LEU A 96 -10.71 8.35 -2.69
C LEU A 96 -11.66 7.22 -3.11
N PRO A 97 -12.28 7.27 -4.30
CA PRO A 97 -13.14 6.19 -4.78
C PRO A 97 -12.30 4.98 -5.24
N MET A 98 -11.45 4.43 -4.36
CA MET A 98 -10.45 3.40 -4.68
C MET A 98 -11.07 2.17 -5.34
N ASP A 99 -12.33 1.86 -5.06
CA ASP A 99 -13.01 0.70 -5.65
C ASP A 99 -13.32 0.89 -7.13
N THR A 100 -13.38 2.13 -7.64
CA THR A 100 -13.71 2.45 -9.04
C THR A 100 -12.54 3.00 -9.83
N LEU A 101 -11.39 3.25 -9.18
CA LEU A 101 -10.21 3.76 -9.87
C LEU A 101 -9.51 2.64 -10.66
N ASP A 102 -9.20 2.91 -11.91
CA ASP A 102 -8.39 2.02 -12.75
C ASP A 102 -7.04 1.70 -12.08
N GLN A 103 -6.56 0.48 -12.28
CA GLN A 103 -5.18 0.10 -11.97
C GLN A 103 -4.29 0.38 -13.17
N LEU A 104 -3.26 1.17 -12.97
CA LEU A 104 -2.33 1.57 -14.02
C LEU A 104 -0.92 1.27 -13.56
N GLU A 105 -0.40 0.15 -14.05
CA GLU A 105 0.97 -0.28 -13.79
C GLU A 105 1.96 0.83 -14.19
N GLY A 106 2.85 1.18 -13.27
CA GLY A 106 3.89 2.16 -13.48
C GLY A 106 5.24 1.52 -13.78
N ASP A 107 6.28 2.29 -13.58
CA ASP A 107 7.67 1.87 -13.80
C ASP A 107 8.18 1.04 -12.60
N TRP A 108 9.18 0.21 -12.85
CA TRP A 108 9.93 -0.53 -11.85
C TRP A 108 11.44 -0.40 -12.09
N GLN A 109 12.21 -0.35 -11.00
CA GLN A 109 13.67 -0.28 -11.06
C GLN A 109 14.26 -0.81 -9.76
N ASP A 110 15.17 -1.80 -9.87
CA ASP A 110 15.88 -2.43 -8.75
C ASP A 110 14.93 -2.89 -7.62
N HIS A 111 14.76 -2.04 -6.61
CA HIS A 111 13.98 -2.29 -5.40
C HIS A 111 12.61 -1.61 -5.39
N ILE A 112 12.32 -0.76 -6.38
CA ILE A 112 11.15 0.12 -6.40
C ILE A 112 10.18 -0.32 -7.48
N TYR A 113 8.91 -0.39 -7.09
CA TYR A 113 7.80 -0.63 -8.00
C TYR A 113 6.74 0.45 -7.79
N THR A 114 6.23 1.00 -8.89
CA THR A 114 5.27 2.10 -8.88
C THR A 114 4.02 1.77 -9.66
N TYR A 115 2.89 2.35 -9.27
CA TYR A 115 1.65 2.29 -10.03
C TYR A 115 0.73 3.46 -9.67
N MET A 116 -0.22 3.73 -10.56
CA MET A 116 -1.27 4.73 -10.37
C MET A 116 -2.60 4.05 -10.08
N ARG A 117 -3.39 4.67 -9.20
CA ARG A 117 -4.84 4.45 -9.09
C ARG A 117 -5.57 5.60 -9.76
N GLY A 118 -6.06 5.36 -10.97
CA GLY A 118 -6.61 6.38 -11.87
C GLY A 118 -5.64 7.55 -12.06
N ASP A 119 -6.13 8.77 -11.84
CA ASP A 119 -5.35 10.01 -11.82
C ASP A 119 -5.26 10.61 -10.40
N ARG A 120 -5.55 9.81 -9.37
CA ARG A 120 -5.77 10.29 -8.00
C ARG A 120 -4.62 9.98 -7.06
N ALA A 121 -4.03 8.78 -7.17
CA ALA A 121 -2.95 8.35 -6.29
C ALA A 121 -1.81 7.71 -7.08
N PHE A 122 -0.58 8.12 -6.79
CA PHE A 122 0.65 7.51 -7.28
C PHE A 122 1.31 6.75 -6.11
N VAL A 123 1.34 5.43 -6.21
CA VAL A 123 1.83 4.54 -5.15
C VAL A 123 3.24 4.09 -5.48
N VAL A 124 4.10 4.12 -4.47
CA VAL A 124 5.48 3.63 -4.52
C VAL A 124 5.66 2.58 -3.45
N LEU A 125 6.00 1.36 -3.88
CA LEU A 125 6.38 0.26 -3.02
C LEU A 125 7.88 0.01 -3.15
N SER A 126 8.52 -0.45 -2.08
CA SER A 126 9.94 -0.78 -2.10
C SER A 126 10.32 -1.92 -1.15
N ASN A 127 11.34 -2.68 -1.54
CA ASN A 127 12.05 -3.63 -0.66
C ASN A 127 13.50 -3.21 -0.36
N GLY A 128 13.87 -1.97 -0.68
CA GLY A 128 15.23 -1.46 -0.52
C GLY A 128 15.33 0.06 -0.76
N GLN A 129 16.56 0.55 -0.80
CA GLN A 129 16.84 1.95 -1.18
C GLN A 129 16.96 2.06 -2.70
N GLY A 130 16.73 3.26 -3.24
CA GLY A 130 16.93 3.51 -4.66
C GLY A 130 16.30 4.81 -5.15
N SER A 131 16.34 5.00 -6.45
CA SER A 131 15.64 6.09 -7.12
C SER A 131 15.00 5.60 -8.40
N ILE A 132 13.82 6.15 -8.73
CA ILE A 132 13.14 5.86 -9.98
C ILE A 132 12.55 7.15 -10.55
N LYS A 133 12.66 7.31 -11.87
CA LYS A 133 11.90 8.32 -12.62
C LYS A 133 10.70 7.61 -13.23
N ALA A 134 9.51 7.87 -12.69
CA ALA A 134 8.30 7.15 -13.07
C ALA A 134 7.27 8.08 -13.70
N LYS A 135 6.55 7.60 -14.73
CA LYS A 135 5.46 8.38 -15.32
C LYS A 135 4.24 8.42 -14.39
N SER A 136 3.66 9.61 -14.24
CA SER A 136 2.41 9.81 -13.49
C SER A 136 1.30 10.29 -14.45
N ARG A 137 0.04 10.26 -13.98
CA ARG A 137 -1.08 10.94 -14.66
C ARG A 137 -1.40 12.31 -14.06
N PHE A 138 -0.59 12.79 -13.14
CA PHE A 138 -0.78 14.13 -12.60
C PHE A 138 -0.36 15.19 -13.62
N PRO A 139 -0.94 16.40 -13.57
CA PRO A 139 -0.53 17.50 -14.45
C PRO A 139 0.95 17.86 -14.25
N ALA A 140 1.62 18.24 -15.33
CA ALA A 140 2.97 18.78 -15.27
C ALA A 140 3.02 19.98 -14.29
N ASN A 141 4.09 20.07 -13.50
CA ASN A 141 4.30 21.07 -12.45
C ASN A 141 3.31 21.01 -11.28
N ALA A 142 2.44 19.99 -11.20
CA ALA A 142 1.61 19.79 -10.01
C ALA A 142 2.50 19.46 -8.80
N ARG A 143 2.13 20.01 -7.64
CA ARG A 143 2.71 19.60 -6.36
C ARG A 143 1.93 18.43 -5.80
N VAL A 144 2.64 17.36 -5.49
CA VAL A 144 2.09 16.15 -4.87
C VAL A 144 2.77 15.92 -3.53
N CYS A 145 2.06 15.44 -2.53
CA CYS A 145 2.69 15.06 -1.26
C CYS A 145 2.23 13.69 -0.80
N ASP A 146 3.09 13.04 -0.03
CA ASP A 146 2.84 11.72 0.51
C ASP A 146 1.73 11.78 1.56
N PHE A 147 0.69 11.01 1.35
CA PHE A 147 -0.43 10.91 2.27
C PHE A 147 0.00 10.35 3.63
N LEU A 148 0.98 9.45 3.66
CA LEU A 148 1.48 8.85 4.90
C LEU A 148 2.31 9.88 5.71
N GLU A 149 3.15 10.65 5.03
CA GLU A 149 3.98 11.74 5.58
C GLU A 149 3.76 13.07 4.81
N PRO A 150 2.73 13.88 5.17
CA PRO A 150 2.30 15.05 4.38
C PRO A 150 3.34 16.14 4.13
N ASP A 151 4.38 16.20 4.95
CA ASP A 151 5.49 17.14 4.77
C ASP A 151 6.43 16.73 3.60
N HIS A 152 6.35 15.46 3.16
CA HIS A 152 7.15 14.95 2.05
C HIS A 152 6.46 15.19 0.70
N CYS A 153 6.81 16.29 0.05
CA CYS A 153 6.25 16.69 -1.25
C CYS A 153 7.25 16.59 -2.39
N LEU A 154 6.75 16.27 -3.59
CA LEU A 154 7.48 16.29 -4.86
C LEU A 154 6.74 17.17 -5.88
N ASN A 155 7.45 17.58 -6.93
CA ASN A 155 6.84 18.24 -8.08
C ASN A 155 6.85 17.29 -9.28
N VAL A 156 5.74 17.25 -10.00
CA VAL A 156 5.65 16.56 -11.28
C VAL A 156 6.45 17.33 -12.31
N GLN A 157 7.33 16.65 -13.03
CA GLN A 157 8.20 17.24 -14.05
C GLN A 157 7.39 17.68 -15.29
N ASN A 158 8.02 18.47 -16.17
CA ASN A 158 7.38 18.96 -17.39
C ASN A 158 6.90 17.85 -18.33
N ASP A 159 7.54 16.69 -18.31
CA ASP A 159 7.18 15.50 -19.09
C ASP A 159 6.18 14.57 -18.37
N GLY A 160 5.61 15.03 -17.24
CA GLY A 160 4.61 14.28 -16.45
C GLY A 160 5.20 13.21 -15.52
N SER A 161 6.52 13.06 -15.45
CA SER A 161 7.14 12.10 -14.53
C SER A 161 7.30 12.66 -13.12
N ILE A 162 7.53 11.76 -12.17
CA ILE A 162 7.96 12.08 -10.81
C ILE A 162 9.32 11.39 -10.60
N ASP A 163 10.29 12.15 -10.11
CA ASP A 163 11.57 11.60 -9.66
C ASP A 163 11.44 11.25 -8.18
N VAL A 164 11.42 9.96 -7.87
CA VAL A 164 11.32 9.45 -6.51
C VAL A 164 12.69 8.99 -6.05
N VAL A 165 13.10 9.43 -4.86
CA VAL A 165 14.29 8.94 -4.17
C VAL A 165 13.88 8.38 -2.82
N LEU A 166 14.19 7.11 -2.58
CA LEU A 166 13.95 6.43 -1.32
C LEU A 166 15.28 6.18 -0.61
N ASN A 167 15.50 6.92 0.49
CA ASN A 167 16.64 6.74 1.40
C ASN A 167 16.37 5.63 2.45
N GLY A 168 15.38 4.78 2.19
CA GLY A 168 14.97 3.61 2.98
C GLY A 168 14.02 2.77 2.13
N ASN A 169 13.27 1.87 2.74
CA ASN A 169 12.31 1.00 2.05
C ASN A 169 10.84 1.31 2.39
N ARG A 170 10.54 2.45 3.04
CA ARG A 170 9.17 2.82 3.39
C ARG A 170 8.34 3.12 2.13
N PRO A 171 7.10 2.63 2.05
CA PRO A 171 6.21 2.92 0.92
C PRO A 171 5.77 4.39 0.94
N ARG A 172 5.33 4.89 -0.20
CA ARG A 172 4.80 6.26 -0.37
C ARG A 172 3.51 6.25 -1.15
N ILE A 173 2.58 7.15 -0.82
CA ILE A 173 1.33 7.33 -1.55
C ILE A 173 1.17 8.82 -1.86
N TYR A 174 1.59 9.25 -3.05
CA TYR A 174 1.51 10.64 -3.46
C TYR A 174 0.12 10.97 -4.01
N LEU A 175 -0.50 11.99 -3.42
CA LEU A 175 -1.72 12.63 -3.94
C LEU A 175 -1.38 14.06 -4.36
N LYS A 176 -2.20 14.68 -5.22
CA LYS A 176 -2.11 16.14 -5.43
C LYS A 176 -2.28 16.85 -4.09
N GLN A 177 -1.49 17.89 -3.85
CA GLN A 177 -1.54 18.62 -2.57
C GLN A 177 -2.94 19.18 -2.26
N SER A 178 -3.71 19.55 -3.30
CA SER A 178 -5.10 20.00 -3.17
C SER A 178 -6.06 18.92 -2.65
N ASP A 179 -5.66 17.65 -2.73
CA ASP A 179 -6.47 16.49 -2.43
C ASP A 179 -6.05 15.85 -1.08
N LEU A 180 -5.13 16.47 -0.33
CA LEU A 180 -4.66 16.03 1.01
C LEU A 180 -5.54 16.52 2.16
#